data_AF-A0A9X5BF72-F1
#
_entry.id   AF-A0A9X5BF72-F1
#
_cell.length_a   1.000
_cell.length_b   1.000
_cell.length_c   1.000
_cell.angle_alpha   90.00
_cell.angle_beta   90.00
_cell.angle_gamma   90.00
#
_symmetry.space_group_name_H-M   'P 1'
#
loop_
_entity.id
_entity.type
_entity.pdbx_description
1 polymer ?
#
loop_
_entity_poly.entity_id
_entity_poly.type
_entity_poly.pdbx_seq_one_letter_code
_entity_poly.pdbx_strand_id
1 'polypeptide(L)' 'MQTDFKLYKVDMKYIRNLHTIDDKVLSVSPQTGRVNRVFIEIVIVCESHKYCTPFPSPKEKHKNMKNSMDFPRVKMVSGK' A
#
# COMPACT_ATOMS: atom_id res chain seq x y z
N MET A 1 13.21 18.72 -3.24
CA MET A 1 11.76 18.95 -3.09
C MET A 1 11.26 17.88 -2.13
N GLN A 2 10.88 18.26 -0.91
CA GLN A 2 10.31 17.32 0.05
C GLN A 2 8.80 17.30 -0.21
N THR A 3 8.33 16.26 -0.87
CA THR A 3 6.91 16.05 -1.13
C THR A 3 6.35 15.25 0.03
N ASP A 4 5.40 15.83 0.77
CA ASP A 4 4.65 15.10 1.78
C ASP A 4 3.79 14.05 1.08
N PHE A 5 3.99 12.78 1.44
CA PHE A 5 3.12 11.70 0.98
C PHE A 5 1.86 11.65 1.83
N LYS A 6 0.69 11.60 1.20
CA LYS A 6 -0.57 11.37 1.91
C LYS A 6 -0.87 9.88 2.08
N LEU A 7 -1.58 9.55 3.15
CA LEU A 7 -2.11 8.22 3.39
C LEU A 7 -3.60 8.18 3.09
N TYR A 8 -4.04 7.10 2.44
CA TYR A 8 -5.43 6.90 2.02
C TYR A 8 -5.98 5.60 2.59
N LYS A 9 -7.30 5.59 2.79
CA LYS A 9 -8.10 4.37 2.90
C LYS A 9 -8.89 4.23 1.61
N VAL A 10 -8.88 3.03 1.03
CA VAL A 10 -9.64 2.72 -0.17
C VAL A 10 -10.94 2.03 0.23
N ASP A 11 -12.03 2.37 -0.47
CA ASP A 11 -13.33 1.78 -0.21
C ASP A 11 -13.32 0.25 -0.35
N MET A 12 -13.98 -0.43 0.58
CA MET A 12 -13.97 -1.89 0.66
C MET A 12 -14.75 -2.54 -0.48
N LYS A 13 -15.84 -1.92 -0.96
CA LYS A 13 -16.62 -2.42 -2.09
C LYS A 13 -15.78 -2.33 -3.36
N TYR A 14 -15.04 -1.24 -3.55
CA TYR A 14 -14.11 -1.09 -4.67
C TYR A 14 -13.04 -2.18 -4.68
N ILE A 15 -12.35 -2.40 -3.55
CA ILE A 15 -11.32 -3.45 -3.43
C ILE A 15 -11.90 -4.85 -3.66
N ARG A 16 -13.12 -5.15 -3.16
CA ARG A 16 -13.79 -6.43 -3.41
C ARG A 16 -14.08 -6.65 -4.88
N ASN A 17 -14.59 -5.64 -5.58
CA ASN A 17 -14.84 -5.72 -7.02
C ASN A 17 -13.55 -5.97 -7.80
N LEU A 18 -12.44 -5.32 -7.44
CA LEU A 18 -11.14 -5.60 -8.05
C LEU A 18 -10.67 -7.03 -7.75
N HIS A 19 -10.85 -7.52 -6.52
CA HIS A 19 -10.48 -8.88 -6.13
C HIS A 19 -11.29 -9.96 -6.85
N THR A 20 -12.52 -9.67 -7.28
CA THR A 20 -13.28 -10.63 -8.12
C THR A 20 -12.68 -10.82 -9.50
N ILE A 21 -11.84 -9.88 -9.95
CA ILE A 21 -11.16 -9.91 -11.26
C ILE A 21 -9.73 -10.45 -11.10
N ASP A 22 -9.02 -10.02 -10.06
CA ASP A 22 -7.63 -10.45 -9.77
C ASP A 22 -7.47 -10.75 -8.26
N ASP A 23 -7.19 -12.01 -7.93
CA ASP A 23 -7.05 -12.51 -6.56
C ASP A 23 -5.78 -12.02 -5.85
N LYS A 24 -4.86 -11.36 -6.57
CA LYS A 24 -3.69 -10.70 -5.99
C LYS A 24 -4.03 -9.36 -5.34
N VAL A 25 -5.21 -8.81 -5.62
CA VAL A 25 -5.67 -7.55 -5.00
C VAL A 25 -5.88 -7.77 -3.51
N LEU A 26 -5.14 -7.03 -2.69
CA LEU A 26 -5.11 -7.28 -1.25
C LEU A 26 -6.42 -6.84 -0.55
N SER A 27 -7.18 -7.80 -0.01
CA SER A 27 -8.40 -7.52 0.77
C SER A 27 -8.18 -6.57 1.95
N VAL A 28 -9.04 -5.56 2.08
CA VAL A 28 -9.11 -4.60 3.20
C VAL A 28 -10.25 -4.91 4.17
N SER A 29 -10.87 -6.09 4.06
CA SER A 29 -12.06 -6.46 4.84
C SER A 29 -11.74 -6.60 6.34
N PRO A 30 -12.58 -6.03 7.24
CA PRO A 30 -12.43 -6.19 8.67
C PRO A 30 -12.44 -7.62 9.18
N GLN A 31 -13.25 -8.47 8.55
CA GLN A 31 -13.37 -9.88 8.89
C GLN A 31 -12.04 -10.65 8.75
N THR A 32 -11.11 -10.14 7.93
CA THR A 32 -9.78 -10.75 7.74
C THR A 32 -8.70 -10.18 8.66
N GLY A 33 -9.07 -9.28 9.58
CA GLY A 33 -8.12 -8.57 10.44
C GLY A 33 -7.26 -7.53 9.71
N ARG A 34 -7.66 -7.13 8.49
CA ARG A 34 -6.88 -6.26 7.59
C ARG A 34 -7.41 -4.83 7.49
N VAL A 35 -8.23 -4.41 8.47
CA VAL A 35 -8.90 -3.08 8.52
C VAL A 35 -7.91 -1.92 8.40
N ASN A 36 -6.72 -2.08 8.96
CA ASN A 36 -5.74 -1.00 9.11
C ASN A 36 -4.79 -0.88 7.91
N ARG A 37 -5.06 -1.57 6.79
CA ARG A 37 -4.24 -1.38 5.59
C ARG A 37 -4.50 0.01 5.02
N VAL A 38 -3.50 0.86 5.17
CA VAL A 38 -3.41 2.17 4.52
C VAL A 38 -2.68 2.05 3.20
N PHE A 39 -2.93 3.00 2.31
CA PHE A 39 -2.27 3.11 1.01
C PHE A 39 -1.51 4.42 0.97
N ILE A 40 -0.33 4.42 0.35
CA ILE A 40 0.38 5.66 0.04
C ILE A 40 -0.28 6.31 -1.17
N GLU A 41 -0.28 7.65 -1.22
CA GLU A 41 -0.76 8.48 -2.33
C GLU A 41 -0.40 7.96 -3.72
N ILE A 42 -1.08 8.50 -4.73
CA ILE A 42 -0.92 8.18 -6.14
C ILE A 42 0.56 8.17 -6.51
N VAL A 43 1.11 6.97 -6.68
CA VAL A 43 2.52 6.74 -7.00
C VAL A 43 2.74 6.90 -8.51
N ILE A 44 1.73 6.51 -9.31
CA ILE A 44 1.79 6.51 -10.77
C ILE A 44 0.44 6.96 -11.32
N VAL A 45 0.48 7.81 -12.35
CA VAL A 45 -0.66 8.08 -13.23
C VAL A 45 -0.37 7.39 -14.55
N CYS A 46 -1.23 6.46 -14.96
CA CYS A 46 -1.16 5.81 -16.27
C CYS A 46 -2.47 6.13 -16.99
N GLU A 47 -2.38 6.87 -18.10
CA GLU A 47 -3.55 7.40 -18.81
C GLU A 47 -4.47 8.19 -17.85
N SER A 48 -5.73 7.79 -17.73
CA SER A 48 -6.72 8.38 -16.81
C SER A 48 -6.74 7.73 -15.42
N HIS A 49 -5.89 6.75 -15.16
CA HIS A 49 -5.92 5.94 -13.94
C HIS A 49 -4.80 6.34 -12.97
N LYS A 50 -5.19 6.48 -11.70
CA LYS A 50 -4.31 6.86 -10.59
C LYS A 50 -4.04 5.64 -9.72
N TYR A 51 -2.79 5.21 -9.62
CA TYR A 51 -2.38 4.00 -8.90
C TYR A 51 -1.80 4.34 -7.53
N CYS A 52 -2.27 3.64 -6.51
CA CYS A 52 -1.73 3.70 -5.15
C CYS A 52 -1.14 2.34 -4.76
N THR A 53 -0.21 2.33 -3.81
CA THR A 53 0.41 1.10 -3.31
C THR A 53 0.03 0.85 -1.85
N PRO A 54 -0.26 -0.40 -1.45
CA PRO A 54 -0.54 -0.74 -0.06
C PRO A 54 0.70 -0.50 0.80
N PHE A 55 0.49 0.11 1.98
CA PHE A 55 1.53 0.35 2.98
C PHE A 55 1.26 -0.50 4.23
N PRO A 56 1.76 -1.75 4.26
CA PRO A 56 1.53 -2.65 5.37
C PRO A 56 2.41 -2.31 6.59
N SER A 57 1.90 -2.60 7.78
CA SER A 57 2.69 -2.59 9.01
C SER A 57 3.92 -3.51 8.92
N PRO A 58 4.98 -3.25 9.70
CA PRO A 58 6.14 -4.15 9.80
C PRO A 58 5.71 -5.59 10.13
N LYS A 59 6.33 -6.56 9.46
CA LYS A 59 6.12 -8.00 9.66
C LYS A 59 7.47 -8.69 9.77
N GLU A 60 7.50 -9.85 10.39
CA GLU A 60 8.74 -10.62 10.58
C GLU A 60 9.46 -10.88 9.26
N LYS A 61 8.72 -11.28 8.22
CA LYS A 61 9.28 -11.48 6.87
C LYS A 61 9.94 -10.22 6.27
N HIS A 62 9.53 -9.02 6.68
CA HIS A 62 10.12 -7.78 6.18
C HIS A 62 11.53 -7.57 6.71
N LYS A 63 11.98 -8.27 7.78
CA LYS A 63 13.37 -8.19 8.25
C LYS A 63 14.34 -8.67 7.17
N ASN A 64 14.00 -9.77 6.50
CA ASN A 64 14.85 -10.44 5.52
C ASN A 64 14.50 -10.11 4.05
N MET A 65 13.40 -9.39 3.82
CA MET A 65 12.98 -9.01 2.47
C MET A 65 13.98 -8.03 1.85
N LYS A 66 14.42 -8.35 0.62
CA LYS A 66 15.34 -7.52 -0.17
C LYS A 66 14.72 -6.16 -0.42
N ASN A 67 15.53 -5.11 -0.29
CA ASN A 67 15.15 -3.77 -0.71
C ASN A 67 15.24 -3.71 -2.25
N SER A 68 14.11 -3.78 -2.93
CA SER A 68 13.99 -3.74 -4.40
C SER A 68 12.98 -2.68 -4.84
N MET A 69 12.87 -2.48 -6.15
CA MET A 69 11.89 -1.55 -6.73
C MET A 69 10.44 -1.92 -6.36
N ASP A 70 10.13 -3.22 -6.30
CA ASP A 70 8.79 -3.70 -5.93
C ASP A 70 8.50 -3.55 -4.43
N PHE A 71 9.54 -3.61 -3.59
CA PHE A 71 9.44 -3.56 -2.14
C PHE A 71 10.45 -2.56 -1.55
N PRO A 72 10.25 -1.25 -1.79
CA PRO A 72 11.11 -0.23 -1.21
C PRO A 72 10.90 -0.18 0.31
N ARG A 73 11.98 -0.33 1.07
CA ARG A 73 11.93 -0.28 2.53
C ARG A 73 11.92 1.17 3.01
N VAL A 74 10.87 1.54 3.74
CA VAL A 74 10.81 2.83 4.44
C VAL A 74 11.73 2.78 5.66
N LYS A 75 12.57 3.81 5.81
CA LYS A 75 13.45 4.00 6.96
C LYS A 75 13.07 5.32 7.63
N MET A 76 13.01 5.31 8.95
CA MET A 76 12.93 6.56 9.71
C MET A 76 14.25 7.29 9.54
N VAL A 77 14.20 8.51 9.04
CA VAL A 77 15.35 9.41 9.07
C VAL A 77 15.25 10.16 10.39
N SER A 78 16.06 9.75 11.37
CA SER A 78 16.27 10.56 12.58
C SER A 78 16.92 11.85 12.11
N GLY A 79 16.18 12.96 12.15
CA GLY A 79 16.79 14.28 11.97
C GLY A 79 17.92 14.43 12.97
N LYS A 80 19.08 14.87 12.51
CA LYS A 80 20.01 15.62 13.36
C LYS A 80 19.45 17.03 13.50
#